data_AF-A0A9N9P1C4-F1
#
_entry.id   AF-A0A9N9P1C4-F1
#
_cell.length_a   1.000
_cell.length_b   1.000
_cell.length_c   1.000
_cell.angle_alpha   90.00
_cell.angle_beta   90.00
_cell.angle_gamma   90.00
#
_symmetry.space_group_name_H-M   'P 1'
#
loop_
_entity.id
_entity.type
_entity.pdbx_description
1 polymer ?
#
loop_
_entity_poly.entity_id
_entity_poly.type
_entity_poly.pdbx_seq_one_letter_code
_entity_poly.pdbx_strand_id
1 'polypeptide(L)'
;LQNIKLEFLPPHTTSVIQPCDAGIIKNFKANYRKLLVKKWIDDIENELEQVLEELEMSYDCIKLSAEEYINVDEELQTMDTPTEESVVRDILKEQDELIPYNEGKIALEVAKKYLEQSQFATEDDIYLLRQIIKKAESYYRSSLKQTTIDKYFITQ
;
A
#
# COMPACT_ATOMS: atom_id res chain seq x y z
N LEU A 1 -49.94 -7.58 48.58
CA LEU A 1 -48.55 -7.22 48.27
C LEU A 1 -48.00 -6.34 49.40
N GLN A 2 -47.49 -6.93 50.48
CA GLN A 2 -46.86 -6.20 51.60
C GLN A 2 -45.39 -6.57 51.80
N ASN A 3 -44.84 -7.42 50.93
CA ASN A 3 -43.55 -8.08 51.13
C ASN A 3 -42.48 -7.62 50.13
N ILE A 4 -42.75 -6.57 49.35
CA ILE A 4 -41.82 -6.03 48.35
C ILE A 4 -41.42 -4.64 48.79
N LYS A 5 -40.12 -4.46 49.07
CA LYS A 5 -39.51 -3.17 49.34
C LYS A 5 -38.84 -2.68 48.06
N LEU A 6 -39.24 -1.49 47.60
CA LEU A 6 -38.62 -0.85 46.45
C LEU A 6 -37.42 -0.03 46.93
N GLU A 7 -36.24 -0.25 46.35
CA GLU A 7 -35.01 0.50 46.61
C GLU A 7 -34.55 1.14 45.30
N PHE A 8 -34.25 2.44 45.31
CA PHE A 8 -33.74 3.15 44.13
C PHE A 8 -32.22 3.10 44.12
N LEU A 9 -31.66 2.64 43.01
CA LEU A 9 -30.22 2.60 42.81
C LEU A 9 -29.69 3.94 42.27
N PRO A 10 -28.43 4.28 42.54
CA PRO A 10 -27.78 5.42 41.91
C PRO A 10 -27.76 5.26 40.38
N PRO A 11 -27.78 6.37 39.62
CA PRO A 11 -27.67 6.32 38.16
C PRO A 11 -26.37 5.61 37.73
N HIS A 12 -26.38 5.00 36.54
CA HIS A 12 -25.25 4.28 35.92
C HIS A 12 -24.77 2.99 36.60
N THR A 13 -25.56 2.41 37.50
CA THR A 13 -25.19 1.15 38.18
C THR A 13 -25.69 -0.11 37.47
N THR A 14 -26.53 0.01 36.44
CA THR A 14 -27.17 -1.10 35.73
C THR A 14 -26.18 -2.15 35.22
N SER A 15 -25.10 -1.72 34.54
CA SER A 15 -24.09 -2.62 33.99
C SER A 15 -23.23 -3.34 35.04
N VAL A 16 -23.17 -2.82 36.27
CA VAL A 16 -22.41 -3.40 37.37
C VAL A 16 -23.27 -4.38 38.17
N ILE A 17 -24.55 -4.04 38.37
CA ILE A 17 -25.43 -4.76 39.28
C ILE A 17 -26.27 -5.82 38.54
N GLN A 18 -26.49 -5.67 37.23
CA GLN A 18 -27.25 -6.64 36.46
C GLN A 18 -26.32 -7.68 35.82
N PRO A 19 -26.19 -8.90 36.40
CA PRO A 19 -25.33 -9.95 35.86
C PRO A 19 -25.74 -10.39 34.45
N CYS A 20 -27.02 -10.24 34.09
CA CYS A 20 -27.50 -10.44 32.73
C CYS A 20 -26.83 -9.46 31.75
N ASP A 21 -26.80 -8.17 32.07
CA ASP A 21 -26.26 -7.16 31.16
C ASP A 21 -24.74 -7.27 31.04
N ALA A 22 -24.02 -7.55 32.13
CA ALA A 22 -22.58 -7.70 32.07
C ALA A 22 -22.14 -9.01 31.39
N GLY A 23 -22.77 -10.13 31.73
CA GLY A 23 -22.37 -11.45 31.25
C GLY A 23 -22.90 -11.79 29.87
N ILE A 24 -24.22 -11.65 29.68
CA ILE A 24 -24.91 -12.07 28.46
C ILE A 24 -24.51 -11.16 27.29
N ILE A 25 -24.55 -9.83 27.47
CA ILE A 25 -24.16 -8.89 26.41
C ILE A 25 -22.69 -9.06 26.05
N LYS A 26 -21.80 -9.28 27.04
CA LYS A 26 -20.38 -9.51 26.78
C LYS A 26 -20.16 -10.76 25.94
N ASN A 27 -20.78 -11.89 26.34
CA ASN A 27 -20.66 -13.15 25.60
C ASN A 27 -21.27 -13.07 24.20
N PHE A 28 -22.44 -12.44 24.08
CA PHE A 28 -23.08 -12.21 22.79
C PHE A 28 -22.18 -11.39 21.85
N LYS A 29 -21.62 -10.27 22.33
CA LYS A 29 -20.69 -9.44 21.56
C LYS A 29 -19.41 -10.20 21.19
N ALA A 30 -18.87 -11.03 22.08
CA ALA A 30 -17.69 -11.84 21.80
C ALA A 30 -17.94 -12.88 20.71
N ASN A 31 -19.05 -13.62 20.81
CA ASN A 31 -19.44 -14.61 19.81
C ASN A 31 -19.77 -13.97 18.46
N TYR A 32 -20.48 -12.84 18.46
CA TYR A 32 -20.78 -12.10 17.23
C TYR A 32 -19.48 -11.67 16.53
N ARG A 33 -18.52 -11.09 17.26
CA ARG A 33 -17.22 -10.70 16.67
C ARG A 33 -16.45 -11.91 16.13
N LYS A 34 -16.48 -13.04 16.83
CA LYS A 34 -15.83 -14.28 16.35
C LYS A 34 -16.44 -14.75 15.02
N LEU A 35 -17.77 -14.72 14.90
CA LEU A 35 -18.46 -15.08 13.66
C LEU A 35 -18.17 -14.09 12.54
N LEU A 36 -18.11 -12.79 12.85
CA LEU A 36 -17.80 -11.75 11.88
C LEU A 36 -16.39 -11.92 11.29
N VAL A 37 -15.39 -12.14 12.15
CA VAL A 37 -14.00 -12.39 11.71
C VAL A 37 -13.92 -13.67 10.88
N LYS A 38 -14.62 -14.74 11.29
CA LYS A 38 -14.67 -15.98 10.50
C LYS A 38 -15.23 -15.72 9.10
N LYS A 39 -16.36 -14.99 9.01
CA LYS A 39 -16.94 -14.63 7.72
C LYS A 39 -15.96 -13.85 6.84
N TRP A 40 -15.24 -12.88 7.40
CA TRP A 40 -14.25 -12.12 6.62
C TRP A 40 -13.10 -12.98 6.11
N ILE A 41 -12.63 -13.96 6.90
CA ILE A 41 -11.63 -14.91 6.46
C ILE A 41 -12.20 -15.76 5.31
N ASP A 42 -13.40 -16.31 5.49
CA ASP A 42 -14.07 -17.12 4.46
C ASP A 42 -14.26 -16.30 3.16
N ASP A 43 -14.65 -15.01 3.25
CA ASP A 43 -14.82 -14.12 2.10
C ASP A 43 -13.48 -13.90 1.36
N ILE A 44 -12.38 -13.67 2.09
CA ILE A 44 -11.02 -13.50 1.52
C ILE A 44 -10.53 -14.79 0.85
N GLU A 45 -10.76 -15.95 1.49
CA GLU A 45 -10.37 -17.25 0.94
C GLU A 45 -11.10 -17.52 -0.39
N ASN A 46 -12.40 -17.21 -0.46
CA ASN A 46 -13.17 -17.34 -1.70
C ASN A 46 -12.70 -16.39 -2.81
N GLU A 47 -12.38 -15.13 -2.48
CA GLU A 47 -11.81 -14.19 -3.46
C GLU A 47 -10.47 -14.68 -4.01
N LEU A 48 -9.60 -15.23 -3.14
CA LEU A 48 -8.32 -15.78 -3.55
C LEU A 48 -8.49 -17.00 -4.47
N GLU A 49 -9.44 -17.88 -4.16
CA GLU A 49 -9.73 -19.08 -4.96
C GLU A 49 -10.26 -18.71 -6.36
N GLN A 50 -11.11 -17.68 -6.48
CA GLN A 50 -11.56 -17.14 -7.76
C GLN A 50 -10.41 -16.59 -8.61
N VAL A 51 -9.49 -15.83 -8.01
CA VAL A 51 -8.33 -15.28 -8.71
C VAL A 51 -7.39 -16.39 -9.19
N LEU A 52 -7.20 -17.45 -8.40
CA LEU A 52 -6.40 -18.61 -8.80
C LEU A 52 -7.04 -19.36 -9.98
N GLU A 53 -8.35 -19.56 -9.98
CA GLU A 53 -9.07 -20.19 -11.09
C GLU A 53 -8.97 -19.36 -12.37
N GLU A 54 -9.09 -18.03 -12.29
CA GLU A 54 -8.90 -17.12 -13.43
C GLU A 54 -7.47 -17.16 -13.99
N LEU A 55 -6.46 -17.21 -13.12
CA LEU A 55 -5.06 -17.36 -13.52
C LEU A 55 -4.83 -18.71 -14.21
N GLU A 56 -5.32 -19.82 -13.65
CA GLU A 56 -5.21 -21.14 -14.27
C GLU A 56 -5.86 -21.18 -15.66
N MET A 57 -7.03 -20.56 -15.81
CA MET A 57 -7.69 -20.41 -17.12
C MET A 57 -6.85 -19.56 -18.10
N SER A 58 -6.15 -18.53 -17.62
CA SER A 58 -5.24 -17.72 -18.44
C SER A 58 -3.97 -18.47 -18.84
N TYR A 59 -3.46 -19.38 -18.01
CA TYR A 59 -2.29 -20.19 -18.39
C TYR A 59 -2.62 -21.16 -19.53
N ASP A 60 -3.86 -21.67 -19.59
CA ASP A 60 -4.25 -22.63 -20.62
C ASP A 60 -4.42 -22.00 -22.02
N CYS A 61 -4.58 -20.66 -22.10
CA CYS A 61 -4.60 -19.92 -23.38
C CYS A 61 -3.20 -19.45 -23.83
N ILE A 62 -2.19 -19.46 -22.94
CA ILE A 62 -0.76 -19.26 -23.25
C ILE A 62 -0.08 -20.63 -23.33
N LYS A 63 -0.64 -21.56 -24.12
CA LYS A 63 0.05 -22.79 -24.50
C LYS A 63 1.14 -22.49 -25.51
N LEU A 64 2.19 -21.79 -25.08
CA LEU A 64 3.46 -21.77 -25.82
C LEU A 64 4.13 -23.12 -25.61
N SER A 65 4.47 -23.80 -26.71
CA SER A 65 5.32 -24.98 -26.62
C SER A 65 6.72 -24.59 -26.13
N ALA A 66 7.44 -25.52 -25.50
CA ALA A 66 8.84 -25.28 -25.10
C ALA A 66 9.71 -24.89 -26.31
N GLU A 67 9.38 -25.42 -27.49
CA GLU A 67 10.04 -25.11 -28.76
C GLU A 67 9.73 -23.67 -29.22
N GLU A 68 8.47 -23.22 -29.17
CA GLU A 68 8.12 -21.82 -29.43
C GLU A 68 8.76 -20.86 -28.43
N TYR A 69 8.86 -21.24 -27.15
CA TYR A 69 9.49 -20.40 -26.10
C TYR A 69 10.98 -20.19 -26.36
N ILE A 70 11.70 -21.23 -26.80
CA ILE A 70 13.13 -21.15 -27.13
C ILE A 70 13.36 -20.30 -28.40
N ASN A 71 12.44 -20.36 -29.36
CA ASN A 71 12.57 -19.66 -30.63
C ASN A 71 12.23 -18.15 -30.54
N VAL A 72 11.65 -17.67 -29.44
CA VAL A 72 11.41 -16.22 -29.23
C VAL A 72 12.71 -15.41 -29.29
N ASP A 73 13.82 -16.00 -28.82
CA ASP A 73 15.13 -15.35 -28.80
C ASP A 73 15.81 -15.33 -30.18
N GLU A 74 15.41 -16.21 -31.12
CA GLU A 74 16.02 -16.30 -32.45
C GLU A 74 15.53 -15.19 -33.41
N GLU A 75 14.34 -14.62 -33.19
CA GLU A 75 13.78 -13.55 -34.03
C GLU A 75 14.13 -12.13 -33.55
N LEU A 76 14.69 -11.98 -32.34
CA LEU A 76 15.12 -10.68 -31.82
C LEU A 76 16.44 -10.26 -32.47
N GLN A 77 16.40 -9.18 -33.27
CA GLN A 77 17.61 -8.41 -33.56
C GLN A 77 18.12 -7.83 -32.24
N THR A 78 19.09 -8.52 -31.63
CA THR A 78 19.80 -7.98 -30.48
C THR A 78 20.61 -6.78 -30.96
N MET A 79 20.41 -5.63 -30.32
CA MET A 79 21.39 -4.54 -30.42
C MET A 79 22.74 -5.10 -29.97
N ASP A 80 23.83 -4.66 -30.62
CA ASP A 80 25.19 -5.05 -30.22
C ASP A 80 25.31 -4.99 -28.69
N THR A 81 25.72 -6.10 -28.08
CA THR A 81 25.88 -6.15 -26.63
C THR A 81 26.88 -5.05 -26.25
N PRO A 82 26.53 -4.17 -25.30
CA PRO A 82 27.41 -3.08 -24.93
C PRO A 82 28.73 -3.69 -24.44
N THR A 83 29.85 -3.23 -24.98
CA THR A 83 31.16 -3.68 -24.52
C THR A 83 31.31 -3.42 -23.03
N GLU A 84 32.10 -4.25 -22.35
CA GLU A 84 32.39 -4.09 -20.92
C GLU A 84 32.85 -2.66 -20.60
N GLU A 85 33.58 -2.00 -21.50
CA GLU A 85 34.02 -0.60 -21.31
C GLU A 85 32.88 0.42 -21.46
N SER A 86 31.81 0.11 -22.20
CA SER A 86 30.60 0.94 -22.26
C SER A 86 29.78 0.77 -20.98
N VAL A 87 29.59 -0.48 -20.55
CA VAL A 87 28.87 -0.82 -19.31
C VAL A 87 29.57 -0.19 -18.10
N VAL A 88 30.90 -0.33 -18.02
CA VAL A 88 31.71 0.29 -16.96
C VAL A 88 31.65 1.81 -17.04
N ARG A 89 31.62 2.43 -18.24
CA ARG A 89 31.44 3.88 -18.36
C ARG A 89 30.10 4.37 -17.85
N ASP A 90 29.02 3.63 -18.08
CA ASP A 90 27.69 4.02 -17.62
C ASP A 90 27.50 3.74 -16.12
N ILE A 91 28.09 2.67 -15.58
CA ILE A 91 28.15 2.44 -14.12
C ILE A 91 28.99 3.50 -13.41
N LEU A 92 30.12 3.90 -13.99
CA LEU A 92 31.00 4.94 -13.42
C LEU A 92 30.43 6.36 -13.57
N LYS A 93 29.29 6.56 -14.27
CA LYS A 93 28.58 7.84 -14.26
C LYS A 93 27.76 8.08 -13.00
N GLU A 94 27.73 7.17 -12.04
CA GLU A 94 26.99 7.35 -10.79
C GLU A 94 27.66 8.32 -9.80
N GLN A 95 27.56 9.60 -10.13
CA GLN A 95 26.95 10.52 -9.19
C GLN A 95 25.78 11.13 -9.94
N ASP A 96 24.60 10.53 -9.83
CA ASP A 96 23.37 11.23 -10.21
C ASP A 96 23.42 12.60 -9.51
N GLU A 97 23.49 13.67 -10.29
CA GLU A 97 23.52 15.02 -9.76
C GLU A 97 22.31 15.19 -8.85
N LEU A 98 22.58 15.49 -7.58
CA LEU A 98 21.53 15.57 -6.57
C LEU A 98 20.59 16.73 -6.93
N ILE A 99 19.43 16.42 -7.51
CA ILE A 99 18.46 17.43 -7.92
C ILE A 99 17.90 18.13 -6.67
N PRO A 100 17.94 19.47 -6.59
CA PRO A 100 17.32 20.22 -5.52
C PRO A 100 15.83 19.89 -5.40
N TYR A 101 15.33 19.71 -4.18
CA TYR A 101 13.93 19.34 -3.93
C TYR A 101 12.91 20.23 -4.65
N ASN A 102 13.17 21.55 -4.69
CA ASN A 102 12.25 22.50 -5.33
C ASN A 102 12.12 22.25 -6.84
N GLU A 103 13.22 21.90 -7.51
CA GLU A 103 13.23 21.60 -8.93
C GLU A 103 12.54 20.26 -9.21
N GLY A 104 12.82 19.24 -8.40
CA GLY A 104 12.12 17.96 -8.47
C GLY A 104 10.61 18.10 -8.20
N LYS A 105 10.21 18.98 -7.27
CA LYS A 105 8.79 19.26 -6.98
C LYS A 105 8.08 19.87 -8.19
N ILE A 106 8.70 20.86 -8.84
CA ILE A 106 8.15 21.49 -10.04
C ILE A 106 8.01 20.46 -11.16
N ALA A 107 9.03 19.62 -11.37
CA ALA A 107 8.98 18.56 -12.38
C ALA A 107 7.83 17.57 -12.14
N LEU A 108 7.63 17.14 -10.90
CA LEU A 108 6.52 16.24 -10.54
C LEU A 108 5.14 16.90 -10.72
N GLU A 109 5.01 18.20 -10.42
CA GLU A 109 3.76 18.95 -10.65
C GLU A 109 3.45 19.09 -12.14
N VAL A 110 4.47 19.33 -12.97
CA VAL A 110 4.34 19.39 -14.44
C VAL A 110 3.93 18.02 -14.99
N ALA A 111 4.59 16.95 -14.55
CA ALA A 111 4.24 15.58 -14.95
C ALA A 111 2.79 15.23 -14.59
N LYS A 112 2.33 15.65 -13.40
CA LYS A 112 0.95 15.43 -12.97
C LYS A 112 -0.04 16.13 -13.86
N LYS A 113 0.22 17.40 -14.18
CA LYS A 113 -0.63 18.18 -15.08
C LYS A 113 -0.68 17.57 -16.48
N TYR A 114 0.44 17.04 -16.97
CA TYR A 114 0.49 16.37 -18.26
C TYR A 114 -0.36 15.09 -18.27
N LEU A 115 -0.26 14.26 -17.23
CA LEU A 115 -1.09 13.06 -17.10
C LEU A 115 -2.59 13.40 -17.00
N GLU A 116 -2.96 14.43 -16.24
CA GLU A 116 -4.36 14.87 -16.12
C GLU A 116 -4.96 15.38 -17.45
N GLN A 117 -4.11 15.82 -18.39
CA GLN A 117 -4.52 16.31 -19.71
C GLN A 117 -4.40 15.25 -20.82
N SER A 118 -3.70 14.15 -20.55
CA SER A 118 -3.44 13.09 -21.52
C SER A 118 -4.67 12.21 -21.70
N GLN A 119 -5.02 11.91 -22.96
CA GLN A 119 -6.10 10.97 -23.29
C GLN A 119 -5.74 9.50 -23.02
N PHE A 120 -4.46 9.21 -22.76
CA PHE A 120 -3.92 7.86 -22.56
C PHE A 120 -3.53 7.57 -21.10
N ALA A 121 -3.64 8.54 -20.20
CA ALA A 121 -3.31 8.33 -18.79
C ALA A 121 -4.48 7.65 -18.06
N THR A 122 -4.16 6.65 -17.26
CA THR A 122 -5.11 5.92 -16.43
C THR A 122 -5.24 6.59 -15.06
N GLU A 123 -6.36 6.38 -14.37
CA GLU A 123 -6.56 6.90 -13.01
C GLU A 123 -5.50 6.40 -12.02
N ASP A 124 -4.99 5.18 -12.26
CA ASP A 124 -3.89 4.57 -11.51
C ASP A 124 -2.56 5.31 -11.68
N ASP A 125 -2.26 5.83 -12.88
CA ASP A 125 -1.04 6.59 -13.16
C ASP A 125 -1.03 7.90 -12.35
N ILE A 126 -2.19 8.56 -12.29
CA ILE A 126 -2.40 9.78 -11.51
C ILE A 126 -2.29 9.46 -10.01
N TYR A 127 -2.82 8.31 -9.58
CA TYR A 127 -2.71 7.85 -8.20
C TYR A 127 -1.26 7.57 -7.79
N LEU A 128 -0.49 6.85 -8.62
CA LEU A 128 0.91 6.54 -8.37
C LEU A 128 1.74 7.83 -8.23
N LEU A 129 1.54 8.78 -9.14
CA LEU A 129 2.26 10.05 -9.11
C LEU A 129 1.92 10.88 -7.86
N ARG A 130 0.66 10.86 -7.39
CA ARG A 130 0.28 11.48 -6.11
C ARG A 130 0.99 10.83 -4.93
N GLN A 131 1.19 9.51 -4.93
CA GLN A 131 1.93 8.82 -3.87
C GLN A 131 3.41 9.21 -3.89
N ILE A 132 4.02 9.30 -5.07
CA ILE A 132 5.41 9.73 -5.22
C ILE A 132 5.62 11.15 -4.68
N ILE A 133 4.74 12.09 -5.04
CA ILE A 133 4.78 13.48 -4.54
C ILE A 133 4.69 13.51 -3.00
N LYS A 134 3.73 12.78 -2.42
CA LYS A 134 3.57 12.70 -0.94
C LYS A 134 4.82 12.14 -0.26
N LYS A 135 5.42 11.11 -0.84
CA LYS A 135 6.62 10.48 -0.30
C LYS A 135 7.81 11.44 -0.35
N ALA A 136 8.00 12.14 -1.46
CA ALA A 136 9.03 13.16 -1.62
C ALA A 136 8.87 14.32 -0.61
N GLU A 137 7.65 14.80 -0.40
CA GLU A 137 7.34 15.81 0.63
C GLU A 137 7.68 15.33 2.04
N SER A 138 7.35 14.08 2.37
CA SER A 138 7.65 13.49 3.68
C SER A 138 9.15 13.40 3.94
N TYR A 139 9.92 12.95 2.95
CA TYR A 139 11.38 12.90 3.04
C TYR A 139 11.99 14.29 3.20
N TYR A 140 11.55 15.27 2.41
CA TYR A 140 12.03 16.65 2.52
C TYR A 140 11.72 17.26 3.89
N ARG A 141 10.50 17.08 4.40
CA ARG A 141 10.15 17.53 5.75
C ARG A 141 10.99 16.84 6.84
N SER A 142 11.40 15.60 6.60
CA SER A 142 12.24 14.86 7.54
C SER A 142 13.70 15.29 7.46
N SER A 143 14.21 15.67 6.29
CA SER A 143 15.58 16.18 6.13
C SER A 143 15.77 17.58 6.72
N LEU A 144 14.69 18.39 6.77
CA LEU A 144 14.69 19.69 7.46
C LEU A 144 14.71 19.58 8.99
N LYS A 145 14.41 18.41 9.55
CA LYS A 145 14.47 18.23 11.00
C LYS A 145 15.93 18.18 11.45
N GLN A 146 16.22 18.84 12.57
CA GLN A 146 17.51 18.74 13.21
C GLN A 146 17.74 17.31 13.71
N THR A 147 18.68 16.59 13.10
CA THR A 147 18.98 15.19 13.42
C THR A 147 20.10 15.03 14.46
N THR A 148 20.96 16.04 14.62
CA THR A 148 22.10 16.03 15.53
C THR A 148 22.24 17.38 16.24
N ILE A 149 22.70 17.35 17.50
CA ILE A 149 22.89 18.56 18.32
C ILE A 149 23.90 19.52 17.69
N ASP A 150 24.93 19.00 17.01
CA ASP A 150 26.01 19.77 16.40
C ASP A 150 25.55 20.66 15.23
N LYS A 151 24.50 20.26 14.49
CA LYS A 151 23.94 21.06 13.37
C LYS A 151 23.45 22.44 13.82
N TYR A 152 23.08 22.61 15.10
CA TYR A 152 22.62 23.88 15.67
C TYR A 152 23.74 24.92 15.81
N PHE A 153 24.97 24.48 16.08
CA PHE A 153 26.10 25.37 16.35
C PHE A 153 26.85 25.83 15.10
N ILE A 154 26.55 25.27 13.92
CA ILE A 154 27.19 25.61 12.65
C ILE A 154 26.44 26.75 11.92
N THR A 155 25.24 27.11 12.37
CA THR A 155 24.35 28.08 11.68
C THR A 155 24.21 29.44 12.38
N GLN A 156 25.03 29.75 13.38
CA GLN A 156 25.20 31.11 13.94
C GLN A 156 26.46 31.77 13.39
#